data_AF-A0A3P7R9G8-F1
#
_entry.id   AF-A0A3P7R9G8-F1
#
_cell.length_a   1.000
_cell.length_b   1.000
_cell.length_c   1.000
_cell.angle_alpha   90.00
_cell.angle_beta   90.00
_cell.angle_gamma   90.00
#
_symmetry.space_group_name_H-M   'P 1'
#
loop_
_entity.id
_entity.type
_entity.pdbx_description
1 polymer ?
#
loop_
_entity_poly.entity_id
_entity_poly.type
_entity_poly.pdbx_seq_one_letter_code
_entity_poly.pdbx_strand_id
1 'polypeptide(L)'
;MTAKSAREDRNKYWAEIAISMEQASNVGDTRKLNQLIRQASSRLSSLSDSVRDVNGSFIADTANTIERWREHFEHLLNLDTEPTVPCSHLQSSLLHLSLI
;
A
#
# COMPACT_ATOMS: atom_id res chain seq x y z
N MET A 1 -19.66 -8.86 -22.17
CA MET A 1 -18.29 -9.31 -21.84
C MET A 1 -18.38 -10.42 -20.80
N THR A 2 -17.74 -11.57 -21.01
CA THR A 2 -17.76 -12.69 -20.06
C THR A 2 -16.52 -12.66 -19.16
N ALA A 3 -16.63 -13.13 -17.92
CA ALA A 3 -15.51 -13.15 -16.96
C ALA A 3 -14.27 -13.91 -17.49
N LYS A 4 -14.50 -14.90 -18.37
CA LYS A 4 -13.43 -15.64 -19.07
C LYS A 4 -12.59 -14.72 -19.97
N SER A 5 -13.24 -13.87 -20.77
CA SER A 5 -12.57 -12.91 -21.66
C SER A 5 -11.68 -11.94 -20.89
N ALA A 6 -12.18 -11.37 -19.80
CA ALA A 6 -11.41 -10.41 -19.00
C ALA A 6 -10.17 -11.05 -18.34
N ARG A 7 -10.24 -12.33 -17.97
CA ARG A 7 -9.09 -13.09 -17.46
C ARG A 7 -8.06 -13.37 -18.55
N GLU A 8 -8.52 -13.72 -19.75
CA GLU A 8 -7.68 -13.94 -20.93
C GLU A 8 -6.90 -12.66 -21.30
N ASP A 9 -7.60 -11.53 -21.37
CA ASP A 9 -7.01 -10.22 -21.70
C ASP A 9 -5.96 -9.80 -20.67
N ARG A 10 -6.26 -10.01 -19.37
CA ARG A 10 -5.30 -9.75 -18.29
C ARG A 10 -4.05 -10.62 -18.43
N ASN A 11 -4.21 -11.92 -18.70
CA ASN A 11 -3.08 -12.83 -18.83
C ASN A 11 -2.20 -12.45 -20.02
N LYS A 12 -2.83 -12.09 -21.15
CA LYS A 12 -2.12 -11.62 -22.34
C LYS A 12 -1.29 -10.37 -22.05
N TYR A 13 -1.88 -9.39 -21.38
CA TYR A 13 -1.17 -8.17 -20.98
C TYR A 13 0.08 -8.46 -20.13
N TRP A 14 -0.03 -9.34 -19.13
CA TRP A 14 1.13 -9.68 -18.29
C TRP A 14 2.21 -10.47 -19.03
N ALA A 15 1.83 -11.34 -19.97
CA ALA A 15 2.78 -12.05 -20.83
C ALA A 15 3.58 -11.06 -21.71
N GLU A 16 2.90 -10.07 -22.30
CA GLU A 16 3.55 -9.03 -23.12
C GLU A 16 4.53 -8.17 -22.31
N ILE A 17 4.19 -7.82 -21.06
CA ILE A 17 5.10 -7.11 -20.14
C ILE A 17 6.34 -7.95 -19.84
N ALA A 18 6.17 -9.25 -19.53
CA ALA A 18 7.29 -10.14 -19.22
C ALA A 18 8.26 -10.28 -20.41
N ILE A 19 7.73 -10.52 -21.61
CA ILE A 19 8.53 -10.60 -22.85
C ILE A 19 9.30 -9.29 -23.08
N SER A 20 8.63 -8.14 -22.89
CA SER A 20 9.26 -6.83 -23.08
C SER A 20 10.41 -6.58 -22.09
N MET A 21 10.27 -7.07 -20.84
CA MET A 21 11.32 -6.96 -19.81
C MET A 21 12.53 -7.82 -20.17
N GLU A 22 12.30 -9.06 -20.61
CA GLU A 22 13.37 -9.96 -21.07
C GLU A 22 14.14 -9.36 -22.26
N GLN A 23 13.42 -8.82 -23.25
CA GLN A 23 14.04 -8.15 -24.39
C GLN A 23 14.87 -6.93 -23.98
N ALA A 24 14.33 -6.08 -23.11
CA ALA A 24 15.06 -4.90 -22.61
C ALA A 24 16.32 -5.32 -21.84
N SER A 25 16.25 -6.38 -21.04
CA SER A 25 17.40 -6.95 -20.33
C SER A 25 18.46 -7.49 -21.29
N ASN A 26 18.06 -8.26 -22.30
CA ASN A 26 18.97 -8.88 -23.26
C ASN A 26 19.71 -7.85 -24.12
N VAL A 27 19.06 -6.73 -24.45
CA VAL A 27 19.66 -5.63 -25.22
C VAL A 27 20.46 -4.66 -24.31
N GLY A 28 20.32 -4.77 -22.98
CA GLY A 28 20.93 -3.84 -22.02
C GLY A 28 20.25 -2.47 -21.96
N ASP A 29 18.99 -2.37 -22.42
CA ASP A 29 18.19 -1.14 -22.33
C ASP A 29 17.64 -0.97 -20.91
N THR A 30 18.52 -0.50 -20.02
CA THR A 30 18.22 -0.29 -18.60
C THR A 30 17.13 0.75 -18.37
N ARG A 31 16.98 1.73 -19.28
CA ARG A 31 15.92 2.75 -19.20
C ARG A 31 14.55 2.10 -19.42
N LYS A 32 14.40 1.32 -20.49
CA LYS A 32 13.15 0.63 -20.80
C LYS A 32 12.82 -0.42 -19.74
N LEU A 33 13.81 -1.15 -19.24
CA LEU A 33 13.63 -2.09 -18.15
C LEU A 33 13.07 -1.42 -16.88
N ASN A 34 13.65 -0.29 -16.46
CA ASN A 34 13.16 0.49 -15.31
C ASN A 34 11.73 1.01 -15.53
N GLN A 35 11.39 1.45 -16.74
CA GLN A 35 10.02 1.88 -17.06
C GLN A 35 9.01 0.74 -16.93
N LEU A 36 9.35 -0.45 -17.45
CA LEU A 36 8.50 -1.64 -17.36
C LEU A 36 8.31 -2.10 -15.92
N ILE A 37 9.37 -2.08 -15.09
CA ILE A 37 9.28 -2.39 -13.65
C ILE A 37 8.30 -1.42 -12.98
N ARG A 38 8.43 -0.12 -13.22
CA ARG A 38 7.51 0.89 -12.66
C ARG A 38 6.07 0.67 -13.13
N GLN A 39 5.83 0.30 -14.38
CA GLN A 39 4.50 0.04 -14.90
C GLN A 39 3.86 -1.22 -14.28
N ALA A 40 4.65 -2.27 -14.08
CA ALA A 40 4.21 -3.48 -13.40
C ALA A 40 3.89 -3.22 -11.92
N SER A 41 4.70 -2.38 -11.24
CA SER A 41 4.51 -2.01 -9.84
C SER A 41 3.42 -0.97 -9.59
N SER A 42 3.24 0.01 -10.49
CA SER A 42 2.26 1.10 -10.30
C SER A 42 0.81 0.64 -10.44
N ARG A 43 0.56 -0.48 -11.12
CA ARG A 43 -0.76 -1.10 -11.13
C ARG A 43 -1.13 -1.79 -9.82
N LEU A 44 -0.17 -2.06 -8.93
CA LEU A 44 -0.50 -2.52 -7.58
C LEU A 44 -1.08 -1.39 -6.71
N SER A 45 -0.69 -0.13 -6.93
CA SER A 45 -1.14 0.99 -6.10
C SER A 45 -2.58 1.43 -6.40
N SER A 46 -3.07 1.27 -7.64
CA SER A 46 -4.48 1.58 -7.96
C SER A 46 -5.48 0.62 -7.29
N LEU A 47 -5.03 -0.55 -6.81
CA LEU A 47 -5.86 -1.46 -6.01
C LEU A 47 -5.88 -1.07 -4.51
N SER A 48 -4.96 -0.18 -4.10
CA SER A 48 -4.81 0.34 -2.74
C SER A 48 -5.65 1.59 -2.45
N ASP A 49 -6.52 2.02 -3.37
CA ASP A 49 -7.42 3.17 -3.14
C ASP A 49 -8.65 2.83 -2.29
N SER A 50 -8.79 1.57 -1.86
CA SER A 50 -9.86 1.20 -0.94
C SER A 50 -9.45 1.52 0.49
N VAL A 51 -10.18 2.46 1.10
CA VAL A 51 -10.01 2.87 2.49
C VAL A 51 -10.20 1.64 3.39
N ARG A 52 -9.20 1.42 4.25
CA ARG A 52 -9.22 0.33 5.22
C ARG A 52 -9.62 0.87 6.59
N ASP A 53 -10.26 0.03 7.39
CA ASP A 53 -10.47 0.30 8.81
C ASP A 53 -9.16 0.12 9.60
N VAL A 54 -9.18 0.42 10.91
CA VAL A 54 -8.05 0.24 11.84
C VAL A 54 -7.53 -1.19 11.92
N ASN A 55 -8.35 -2.17 11.56
CA ASN A 55 -7.99 -3.59 11.54
C ASN A 55 -7.46 -4.03 10.17
N GLY A 56 -7.38 -3.11 9.20
CA GLY A 56 -6.91 -3.37 7.84
C GLY A 56 -7.97 -3.94 6.90
N SER A 57 -9.23 -4.06 7.32
CA SER A 57 -10.33 -4.54 6.47
C SER A 57 -10.83 -3.46 5.52
N PHE A 58 -11.22 -3.83 4.31
CA PHE A 58 -11.76 -2.88 3.33
C PHE A 58 -13.14 -2.38 3.74
N ILE A 59 -13.35 -1.07 3.64
CA ILE A 59 -14.63 -0.44 3.91
C ILE A 59 -15.42 -0.37 2.62
N ALA A 60 -16.54 -1.09 2.57
CA ALA A 60 -17.44 -1.14 1.42
C ALA A 60 -18.52 -0.04 1.45
N ASP A 61 -18.76 0.55 2.62
CA ASP A 61 -19.81 1.54 2.84
C ASP A 61 -19.27 2.97 2.83
N THR A 62 -20.00 3.86 2.15
CA THR A 62 -19.61 5.27 1.99
C THR A 62 -19.67 6.03 3.31
N ALA A 63 -20.65 5.75 4.17
CA ALA A 63 -20.74 6.43 5.47
C ALA A 63 -19.54 6.04 6.35
N ASN A 64 -19.25 4.75 6.46
CA ASN A 64 -18.07 4.26 7.19
C ASN A 64 -16.75 4.80 6.63
N THR A 65 -16.67 5.07 5.32
CA THR A 65 -15.50 5.71 4.70
C THR A 65 -15.34 7.15 5.18
N ILE A 66 -16.43 7.92 5.23
CA ILE A 66 -16.43 9.32 5.73
C ILE A 66 -16.05 9.36 7.22
N GLU A 67 -16.59 8.44 8.03
CA GLU A 67 -16.23 8.31 9.44
C GLU A 67 -14.72 8.05 9.61
N ARG A 68 -14.14 7.18 8.76
CA ARG A 68 -12.69 6.94 8.79
C ARG A 68 -11.85 8.13 8.38
N TRP A 69 -12.28 8.90 7.39
CA TRP A 69 -11.59 10.14 7.04
C TRP A 69 -11.63 11.12 8.20
N ARG A 70 -12.80 11.28 8.86
CA ARG A 70 -12.92 12.16 10.03
C ARG A 70 -11.94 11.74 11.12
N GLU A 71 -11.93 10.49 11.52
CA GLU A 71 -11.02 9.99 12.56
C GLU A 71 -9.56 10.19 12.16
N HIS A 72 -9.19 9.88 10.91
CA HIS A 72 -7.83 10.08 10.41
C HIS A 72 -7.40 11.56 10.52
N PHE A 73 -8.26 12.48 10.11
CA PHE A 73 -7.99 13.92 10.20
C PHE A 73 -8.03 14.45 11.63
N GLU A 74 -8.90 13.93 12.50
CA GLU A 74 -8.92 14.28 13.92
C GLU A 74 -7.59 13.92 14.60
N HIS A 75 -7.06 12.72 14.36
CA HIS A 75 -5.75 12.33 14.90
C HIS A 75 -4.61 13.15 14.29
N LEU A 76 -4.68 13.44 12.98
CA LEU A 76 -3.63 14.16 12.27
C LEU A 76 -3.58 15.65 12.67
N LEU A 77 -4.73 16.28 12.91
CA LEU A 77 -4.85 17.72 13.12
C LEU A 77 -4.91 18.12 14.60
N ASN A 78 -5.22 17.20 15.53
CA ASN A 78 -5.30 17.47 16.96
C ASN A 78 -4.08 16.96 17.76
N LEU A 79 -2.89 16.93 17.16
CA LEU A 79 -1.65 16.38 17.74
C LEU A 79 -1.16 17.03 19.05
N ASP A 80 -1.75 18.15 19.50
CA ASP A 80 -1.29 18.92 20.68
C ASP A 80 -2.22 18.88 21.90
N THR A 81 -3.13 17.90 21.98
CA THR A 81 -3.96 17.70 23.18
C THR A 81 -3.57 16.43 23.93
N GLU A 82 -2.51 16.52 24.73
CA GLU A 82 -2.21 15.57 25.82
C GLU A 82 -2.09 16.39 27.12
N PRO A 83 -2.45 15.85 28.31
CA PRO A 83 -1.91 14.58 28.79
C PRO A 83 -2.95 13.63 29.42
N THR A 84 -2.78 12.31 29.28
CA THR A 84 -2.62 11.34 30.39
C THR A 84 -2.85 9.92 29.89
N VAL A 85 -1.76 9.23 29.54
CA VAL A 85 -1.51 7.87 30.04
C VAL A 85 0.00 7.69 30.19
N PRO A 86 0.52 7.29 31.37
CA PRO A 86 1.89 6.81 31.43
C PRO A 86 1.96 5.58 30.53
N CYS A 87 2.75 5.69 29.46
CA CYS A 87 3.03 4.61 28.54
C CYS A 87 3.78 3.50 29.28
N SER A 88 3.04 2.62 29.94
CA SER A 88 3.57 1.42 30.61
C SER A 88 4.22 0.43 29.65
N HIS A 89 4.08 0.65 28.33
CA HIS A 89 4.72 -0.16 27.29
C HIS A 89 6.11 0.33 26.85
N LEU A 90 6.52 1.55 27.20
CA LEU A 90 7.89 2.04 26.95
C LEU A 90 8.80 1.96 28.18
N GLN A 91 8.28 1.63 29.36
CA GLN A 91 9.12 1.42 30.55
C GLN A 91 9.92 0.11 30.50
N SER A 92 9.41 -0.96 29.87
CA SER A 92 10.17 -2.22 29.77
C SER A 92 11.42 -2.12 28.90
N SER A 93 11.44 -1.23 27.90
CA SER A 93 12.59 -1.05 27.01
C SER A 93 13.66 -0.11 27.57
N LEU A 94 13.33 0.77 28.52
CA LEU A 94 14.31 1.66 29.18
C LEU A 94 15.02 1.04 30.38
N LEU A 95 14.46 -0.01 31.00
CA LEU A 95 15.12 -0.74 32.08
C LEU A 95 16.22 -1.71 31.58
N HIS A 96 16.26 -2.05 30.29
CA HIS A 96 17.28 -2.96 29.73
C HIS A 96 18.52 -2.25 29.19
N LEU A 97 18.51 -0.90 29.12
CA LEU A 97 19.65 -0.09 28.65
C LEU A 97 20.43 0.61 29.77
N SER A 98 20.07 0.37 31.04
CA SER A 98 20.74 0.93 32.21
C SER A 98 21.62 -0.08 32.98
N LEU A 99 21.88 -1.25 32.39
CA LEU A 99 22.84 -2.23 32.91
C LEU A 99 23.76 -2.79 31.82
N ILE A 100 24.44 -1.89 31.10
CA ILE A 100 25.78 -2.11 30.51
C ILE A 100 26.57 -0.83 30.75
#